data_AF-A0A6V6Z9P1-F1
#
_entry.id   AF-A0A6V6Z9P1-F1
#
_cell.length_a   1.000
_cell.length_b   1.000
_cell.length_c   1.000
_cell.angle_alpha   90.00
_cell.angle_beta   90.00
_cell.angle_gamma   90.00
#
_symmetry.space_group_name_H-M   'P 1'
#
loop_
_entity.id
_entity.type
_entity.pdbx_description
1 polymer ?
#
loop_
_entity_poly.entity_id
_entity_poly.type
_entity_poly.pdbx_seq_one_letter_code
_entity_poly.pdbx_strand_id
1 'polypeptide(L)'
;MNEELFTKEELKQIIEEAKNPCYSEKNLMHIGSSKLSIRGVSQTNGLILVYGNESTGYKHIRERHCHSSRKPYWQDNRIDNPTKFNPNTAPIDYLFIASSIFKAENKNIEKNKNPNSFDLYIGLCKDKLGTELEYKLILYKNSKVVHTLFVNGNKKPFNKKKILNLRQGFVSSSHDLMNCIQTFNFSYFNSEDIPLFKVIIRILEVEKKEKWYIQINLNDGTPHFTTFVKELLCEHEMPVTFKMFQLDYTDITWLEKIIKQISEKKYTF
;
A
#
# COMPACT_ATOMS: atom_id res chain seq x y z
N MET A 1 -17.47 0.19 -8.70
CA MET A 1 -17.38 1.54 -8.10
C MET A 1 -16.94 2.49 -9.21
N ASN A 2 -17.70 3.54 -9.49
CA ASN A 2 -17.38 4.47 -10.58
C ASN A 2 -16.16 5.34 -10.18
N GLU A 3 -15.21 5.53 -11.10
CA GLU A 3 -14.05 6.40 -10.86
C GLU A 3 -14.49 7.86 -10.76
N GLU A 4 -14.08 8.55 -9.69
CA GLU A 4 -14.36 9.97 -9.50
C GLU A 4 -13.21 10.81 -10.07
N LEU A 5 -13.33 11.22 -11.34
CA LEU A 5 -12.33 12.01 -12.06
C LEU A 5 -12.50 13.52 -11.83
N PHE A 6 -11.48 14.31 -12.18
CA PHE A 6 -11.65 15.77 -12.25
C PHE A 6 -12.52 16.16 -13.45
N THR A 7 -13.42 17.10 -13.22
CA THR A 7 -14.16 17.82 -14.26
C THR A 7 -13.25 18.79 -15.01
N LYS A 8 -13.72 19.29 -16.16
CA LYS A 8 -12.95 20.28 -16.94
C LYS A 8 -12.78 21.59 -16.17
N GLU A 9 -13.78 21.97 -15.39
CA GLU A 9 -13.81 23.16 -14.55
C GLU A 9 -12.80 23.03 -13.41
N GLU A 10 -12.76 21.87 -12.73
CA GLU A 10 -11.76 21.57 -11.69
C GLU A 10 -10.33 21.58 -12.27
N LEU A 11 -10.11 21.00 -13.47
CA LEU A 11 -8.81 21.04 -14.13
C LEU A 11 -8.37 22.47 -14.45
N LYS A 12 -9.29 23.33 -14.92
CA LYS A 12 -8.98 24.75 -15.17
C LYS A 12 -8.59 25.47 -13.88
N GLN A 13 -9.31 25.24 -12.78
CA GLN A 13 -8.99 25.81 -11.47
C GLN A 13 -7.60 25.39 -11.00
N ILE A 14 -7.29 24.09 -11.09
CA ILE A 14 -5.96 23.56 -10.74
C ILE A 14 -4.85 24.22 -11.57
N ILE A 15 -5.06 24.34 -12.89
CA ILE A 15 -4.05 24.91 -13.80
C ILE A 15 -3.84 26.40 -13.52
N GLU A 16 -4.89 27.15 -13.19
CA GLU A 16 -4.78 28.56 -12.85
C GLU A 16 -4.06 28.77 -11.52
N GLU A 17 -4.47 28.03 -10.48
CA GLU A 17 -3.86 28.07 -9.15
C GLU A 17 -2.37 27.68 -9.19
N ALA A 18 -2.01 26.72 -10.04
CA ALA A 18 -0.62 26.25 -10.22
C ALA A 18 0.36 27.33 -10.70
N LYS A 19 -0.13 28.46 -11.23
CA LYS A 19 0.71 29.60 -11.61
C LYS A 19 1.26 30.36 -10.41
N ASN A 20 0.69 30.18 -9.22
CA ASN A 20 1.20 30.83 -8.02
C ASN A 20 2.65 30.36 -7.74
N PRO A 21 3.62 31.30 -7.65
CA PRO A 21 5.03 30.96 -7.45
C PRO A 21 5.31 30.09 -6.22
N CYS A 22 4.45 30.14 -5.19
CA CYS A 22 4.62 29.34 -3.97
C CYS A 22 4.65 27.82 -4.24
N TYR A 23 3.99 27.35 -5.30
CA TYR A 23 3.98 25.93 -5.68
C TYR A 23 5.22 25.48 -6.44
N SER A 24 6.03 26.43 -6.90
CA SER A 24 7.27 26.18 -7.64
C SER A 24 8.49 26.11 -6.73
N GLU A 25 8.34 26.23 -5.40
CA GLU A 25 9.46 26.13 -4.46
C GLU A 25 10.08 24.73 -4.43
N LYS A 26 11.42 24.68 -4.55
CA LYS A 26 12.15 23.41 -4.64
C LYS A 26 12.04 22.65 -3.31
N ASN A 27 11.67 21.37 -3.39
CA ASN A 27 11.51 20.46 -2.25
C ASN A 27 10.36 20.82 -1.27
N LEU A 28 9.51 21.79 -1.59
CA LEU A 28 8.37 22.14 -0.75
C LEU A 28 7.14 21.34 -1.18
N MET A 29 6.73 20.37 -0.36
CA MET A 29 5.43 19.69 -0.52
C MET A 29 4.37 20.43 0.28
N HIS A 30 3.35 20.94 -0.41
CA HIS A 30 2.23 21.64 0.21
C HIS A 30 1.30 20.67 0.95
N ILE A 31 0.75 21.08 2.10
CA ILE A 31 0.07 20.17 3.04
C ILE A 31 -1.44 20.01 2.74
N GLY A 32 -2.00 20.85 1.86
CA GLY A 32 -3.44 20.88 1.54
C GLY A 32 -4.07 19.51 1.24
N SER A 33 -5.22 19.25 1.86
CA SER A 33 -5.94 17.97 1.81
C SER A 33 -7.29 18.05 1.08
N SER A 34 -7.64 19.20 0.50
CA SER A 34 -8.82 19.27 -0.38
C SER A 34 -8.52 18.58 -1.71
N LYS A 35 -9.56 18.06 -2.37
CA LYS A 35 -9.45 17.36 -3.66
C LYS A 35 -8.60 18.13 -4.70
N LEU A 36 -8.73 19.45 -4.74
CA LEU A 36 -8.06 20.33 -5.71
C LEU A 36 -6.75 20.94 -5.19
N SER A 37 -6.39 20.71 -3.92
CA SER A 37 -5.15 21.23 -3.34
C SER A 37 -3.94 20.79 -4.15
N ILE A 38 -3.07 21.72 -4.54
CA ILE A 38 -1.81 21.41 -5.20
C ILE A 38 -0.82 20.93 -4.14
N ARG A 39 -0.14 19.81 -4.43
CA ARG A 39 0.95 19.27 -3.61
C ARG A 39 2.30 19.80 -4.04
N GLY A 40 2.46 20.08 -5.33
CA GLY A 40 3.63 20.76 -5.86
C GLY A 40 3.59 20.84 -7.39
N VAL A 41 4.39 21.75 -7.93
CA VAL A 41 4.60 21.91 -9.37
C VAL A 41 6.07 21.62 -9.69
N SER A 42 6.32 20.76 -10.68
CA SER A 42 7.69 20.48 -11.11
C SER A 42 8.30 21.70 -11.79
N GLN A 43 9.44 22.14 -11.28
CA GLN A 43 10.20 23.25 -11.86
C GLN A 43 10.73 22.96 -13.27
N THR A 44 10.94 21.69 -13.61
CA THR A 44 11.60 21.33 -14.89
C THR A 44 10.66 21.32 -16.08
N ASN A 45 9.40 20.94 -15.86
CA ASN A 45 8.43 20.74 -16.95
C ASN A 45 7.01 21.20 -16.61
N GLY A 46 6.78 21.77 -15.42
CA GLY A 46 5.50 22.30 -14.98
C GLY A 46 4.43 21.23 -14.70
N LEU A 47 4.83 19.96 -14.46
CA LEU A 47 3.88 18.94 -13.99
C LEU A 47 3.25 19.35 -12.67
N ILE A 48 1.94 19.14 -12.54
CA ILE A 48 1.17 19.52 -11.37
C ILE A 48 0.72 18.23 -10.67
N LEU A 49 1.22 18.02 -9.46
CA LEU A 49 0.70 16.98 -8.57
C LEU A 49 -0.32 17.60 -7.63
N VAL A 50 -1.56 17.14 -7.72
CA VAL A 50 -2.66 17.54 -6.84
C VAL A 50 -2.93 16.47 -5.79
N TYR A 51 -3.57 16.85 -4.69
CA TYR A 51 -3.96 15.93 -3.64
C TYR A 51 -4.92 14.86 -4.17
N GLY A 52 -5.99 15.29 -4.86
CA GLY A 52 -6.96 14.40 -5.48
C GLY A 52 -7.82 13.62 -4.49
N ASN A 53 -8.26 12.44 -4.90
CA ASN A 53 -9.19 11.58 -4.16
C ASN A 53 -8.73 10.11 -4.25
N GLU A 54 -9.64 9.16 -4.03
CA GLU A 54 -9.31 7.73 -4.10
C GLU A 54 -9.08 7.22 -5.53
N SER A 55 -9.47 7.98 -6.55
CA SER A 55 -9.37 7.64 -7.97
C SER A 55 -8.28 8.41 -8.71
N THR A 56 -7.81 9.54 -8.19
CA THR A 56 -6.83 10.39 -8.90
C THR A 56 -5.89 11.13 -7.94
N GLY A 57 -4.72 11.53 -8.44
CA GLY A 57 -3.76 12.39 -7.76
C GLY A 57 -2.94 11.68 -6.68
N TYR A 58 -2.33 12.48 -5.80
CA TYR A 58 -1.44 12.01 -4.74
C TYR A 58 -2.11 11.01 -3.80
N LYS A 59 -3.38 11.24 -3.40
CA LYS A 59 -4.09 10.37 -2.46
C LYS A 59 -4.24 8.97 -3.06
N HIS A 60 -4.69 8.85 -4.31
CA HIS A 60 -4.75 7.59 -5.03
C HIS A 60 -3.38 6.91 -5.14
N ILE A 61 -2.34 7.64 -5.57
CA ILE A 61 -0.99 7.09 -5.72
C ILE A 61 -0.48 6.54 -4.38
N ARG A 62 -0.62 7.31 -3.30
CA ARG A 62 -0.18 6.94 -1.96
C ARG A 62 -0.95 5.74 -1.43
N GLU A 63 -2.29 5.76 -1.50
CA GLU A 63 -3.11 4.68 -0.96
C GLU A 63 -2.98 3.39 -1.77
N ARG A 64 -2.83 3.48 -3.09
CA ARG A 64 -2.81 2.28 -3.94
C ARG A 64 -1.41 1.69 -4.09
N HIS A 65 -0.42 2.55 -4.30
CA HIS A 65 0.92 2.13 -4.77
C HIS A 65 2.04 2.32 -3.75
N CYS A 66 1.83 3.06 -2.65
CA CYS A 66 2.83 3.12 -1.59
C CYS A 66 3.06 1.73 -0.99
N HIS A 67 4.34 1.39 -0.77
CA HIS A 67 4.76 0.10 -0.23
C HIS A 67 4.10 -0.19 1.13
N SER A 68 3.98 0.82 1.99
CA SER A 68 3.38 0.68 3.32
C SER A 68 1.85 0.64 3.32
N SER A 69 1.19 0.94 2.19
CA SER A 69 -0.27 0.94 2.15
C SER A 69 -0.85 -0.48 2.14
N ARG A 70 -1.78 -0.72 3.07
CA ARG A 70 -2.53 -1.96 3.24
C ARG A 70 -4.03 -1.84 2.93
N LYS A 71 -4.45 -0.75 2.29
CA LYS A 71 -5.86 -0.59 1.88
C LYS A 71 -6.24 -1.79 0.99
N PRO A 72 -7.26 -2.59 1.35
CA PRO A 72 -7.71 -3.66 0.49
C PRO A 72 -8.45 -3.07 -0.71
N TYR A 73 -8.23 -3.65 -1.88
CA TYR A 73 -8.97 -3.32 -3.08
C TYR A 73 -9.77 -4.54 -3.49
N TRP A 74 -10.94 -4.73 -2.89
CA TRP A 74 -11.80 -5.88 -3.21
C TRP A 74 -12.46 -5.72 -4.59
N GLN A 75 -12.39 -6.77 -5.40
CA GLN A 75 -13.07 -6.93 -6.68
C GLN A 75 -13.69 -8.33 -6.70
N ASP A 76 -15.02 -8.41 -6.73
CA ASP A 76 -15.77 -9.68 -6.79
C ASP A 76 -15.28 -10.72 -5.75
N ASN A 77 -15.23 -10.29 -4.48
CA ASN A 77 -14.70 -11.05 -3.34
C ASN A 77 -13.22 -11.43 -3.43
N ARG A 78 -12.44 -10.90 -4.37
CA ARG A 78 -10.99 -11.08 -4.48
C ARG A 78 -10.24 -9.79 -4.16
N ILE A 79 -9.18 -9.86 -3.37
CA ILE A 79 -8.29 -8.71 -3.14
C ILE A 79 -7.43 -8.46 -4.40
N ASP A 80 -7.55 -7.30 -5.03
CA ASP A 80 -6.62 -6.82 -6.04
C ASP A 80 -5.25 -6.53 -5.40
N ASN A 81 -4.18 -6.75 -6.17
CA ASN A 81 -2.80 -6.63 -5.72
C ASN A 81 -2.09 -5.54 -6.55
N PRO A 82 -2.37 -4.25 -6.34
CA PRO A 82 -1.79 -3.17 -7.14
C PRO A 82 -0.27 -3.14 -7.02
N THR A 83 0.45 -2.78 -8.08
CA THR A 83 1.92 -2.68 -8.04
C THR A 83 2.35 -1.70 -6.95
N LYS A 84 3.38 -2.07 -6.18
CA LYS A 84 3.94 -1.24 -5.13
C LYS A 84 5.23 -0.56 -5.58
N PHE A 85 5.48 0.64 -5.08
CA PHE A 85 6.79 1.28 -5.19
C PHE A 85 7.85 0.55 -4.39
N ASN A 86 9.12 0.86 -4.67
CA ASN A 86 10.24 0.46 -3.83
C ASN A 86 9.99 0.95 -2.39
N PRO A 87 10.27 0.14 -1.34
CA PRO A 87 10.20 0.60 0.06
C PRO A 87 10.90 1.93 0.34
N ASN A 88 11.93 2.27 -0.44
CA ASN A 88 12.69 3.52 -0.30
C ASN A 88 12.06 4.73 -1.02
N THR A 89 10.98 4.55 -1.77
CA THR A 89 10.27 5.65 -2.43
C THR A 89 9.30 6.30 -1.44
N ALA A 90 9.63 7.50 -0.99
CA ALA A 90 8.76 8.28 -0.13
C ALA A 90 7.71 9.06 -0.95
N PRO A 91 6.55 9.42 -0.36
CA PRO A 91 5.53 10.19 -1.08
C PRO A 91 6.01 11.54 -1.64
N ILE A 92 7.03 12.15 -1.03
CA ILE A 92 7.66 13.38 -1.53
C ILE A 92 8.39 13.17 -2.88
N ASP A 93 8.80 11.93 -3.18
CA ASP A 93 9.53 11.60 -4.41
C ASP A 93 8.61 11.45 -5.63
N TYR A 94 7.28 11.36 -5.44
CA TYR A 94 6.35 11.07 -6.54
C TYR A 94 6.39 12.11 -7.65
N LEU A 95 6.45 13.40 -7.31
CA LEU A 95 6.52 14.47 -8.31
C LEU A 95 7.86 14.45 -9.05
N PHE A 96 8.96 14.15 -8.37
CA PHE A 96 10.27 13.99 -8.99
C PHE A 96 10.27 12.83 -10.01
N ILE A 97 9.73 11.67 -9.61
CA ILE A 97 9.61 10.51 -10.48
C ILE A 97 8.70 10.82 -11.68
N ALA A 98 7.51 11.38 -11.45
CA ALA A 98 6.62 11.78 -12.53
C ALA A 98 7.32 12.75 -13.51
N SER A 99 8.07 13.71 -12.97
CA SER A 99 8.80 14.68 -13.76
C SER A 99 9.91 14.08 -14.61
N SER A 100 10.63 13.07 -14.12
CA SER A 100 11.68 12.41 -14.90
C SER A 100 11.10 11.57 -16.05
N ILE A 101 9.87 11.06 -15.89
CA ILE A 101 9.17 10.25 -16.90
C ILE A 101 8.49 11.13 -17.95
N PHE A 102 8.06 12.34 -17.60
CA PHE A 102 7.34 13.23 -18.51
C PHE A 102 8.26 13.89 -19.55
N LYS A 103 8.54 13.10 -20.59
CA LYS A 103 9.33 13.47 -21.76
C LYS A 103 8.61 13.01 -23.04
N ALA A 104 8.89 13.66 -24.16
CA ALA A 104 8.21 13.38 -25.42
C ALA A 104 8.45 11.94 -25.88
N GLU A 105 9.68 11.45 -25.75
CA GLU A 105 10.09 10.09 -26.11
C GLU A 105 9.39 9.01 -25.26
N ASN A 106 8.93 9.35 -24.07
CA ASN A 106 8.23 8.42 -23.17
C ASN A 106 6.71 8.39 -23.43
N LYS A 107 6.17 9.29 -24.27
CA LYS A 107 4.73 9.35 -24.55
C LYS A 107 4.31 8.12 -25.34
N ASN A 108 3.39 7.33 -24.80
CA ASN A 108 2.97 6.06 -25.37
C ASN A 108 1.49 6.10 -25.77
N ILE A 109 1.24 6.21 -27.07
CA ILE A 109 -0.13 6.27 -27.63
C ILE A 109 -0.72 4.87 -27.76
N GLU A 110 0.08 3.90 -28.20
CA GLU A 110 -0.37 2.53 -28.51
C GLU A 110 -0.89 1.77 -27.30
N LYS A 111 -0.26 1.94 -26.13
CA LYS A 111 -0.64 1.25 -24.88
C LYS A 111 -1.67 2.04 -24.05
N ASN A 112 -2.10 3.20 -24.53
CA ASN A 112 -3.07 4.02 -23.82
C ASN A 112 -4.49 3.49 -24.06
N LYS A 113 -5.10 2.93 -23.01
CA LYS A 113 -6.46 2.38 -23.07
C LYS A 113 -7.55 3.46 -23.18
N ASN A 114 -7.25 4.69 -22.77
CA ASN A 114 -8.21 5.80 -22.68
C ASN A 114 -7.61 7.09 -23.30
N PRO A 115 -7.27 7.09 -24.60
CA PRO A 115 -6.50 8.18 -25.23
C PRO A 115 -7.24 9.51 -25.35
N ASN A 116 -8.58 9.48 -25.25
CA ASN A 116 -9.43 10.66 -25.28
C ASN A 116 -9.42 11.43 -23.95
N SER A 117 -9.21 10.73 -22.84
CA SER A 117 -9.27 11.32 -21.49
C SER A 117 -7.89 11.52 -20.87
N PHE A 118 -6.90 10.74 -21.29
CA PHE A 118 -5.59 10.73 -20.68
C PHE A 118 -4.44 10.69 -21.68
N ASP A 119 -3.29 11.21 -21.27
CA ASP A 119 -2.00 10.93 -21.88
C ASP A 119 -1.22 9.92 -21.02
N LEU A 120 -0.65 8.90 -21.65
CA LEU A 120 0.16 7.87 -21.00
C LEU A 120 1.64 8.09 -21.34
N TYR A 121 2.47 8.04 -20.31
CA TYR A 121 3.93 8.05 -20.42
C TYR A 121 4.50 6.80 -19.76
N ILE A 122 5.49 6.17 -20.40
CA ILE A 122 6.21 5.02 -19.87
C ILE A 122 7.70 5.33 -19.94
N GLY A 123 8.40 5.27 -18.81
CA GLY A 123 9.81 5.60 -18.76
C GLY A 123 10.52 5.04 -17.53
N LEU A 124 11.85 5.07 -17.58
CA LEU A 124 12.73 4.61 -16.50
C LEU A 124 13.08 5.78 -15.56
N CYS A 125 13.08 5.50 -14.26
CA CYS A 125 13.59 6.42 -13.24
C CYS A 125 14.47 5.64 -12.26
N LYS A 126 15.66 6.19 -11.98
CA LYS A 126 16.52 5.71 -10.90
C LYS A 126 16.07 6.32 -9.58
N ASP A 127 15.95 5.49 -8.55
CA ASP A 127 15.74 5.98 -7.19
C ASP A 127 17.06 6.48 -6.56
N LYS A 128 16.98 7.00 -5.34
CA LYS A 128 18.14 7.54 -4.60
C LYS A 128 19.23 6.50 -4.33
N LEU A 129 18.91 5.21 -4.40
CA LEU A 129 19.84 4.10 -4.20
C LEU A 129 20.36 3.55 -5.53
N GLY A 130 20.03 4.20 -6.65
CA GLY A 130 20.45 3.79 -8.00
C GLY A 130 19.63 2.66 -8.60
N THR A 131 18.56 2.20 -7.94
CA THR A 131 17.67 1.17 -8.50
C THR A 131 16.86 1.79 -9.63
N GLU A 132 17.02 1.26 -10.83
CA GLU A 132 16.26 1.70 -11.99
C GLU A 132 14.95 0.91 -12.11
N LEU A 133 13.83 1.64 -12.21
CA LEU A 133 12.51 1.05 -12.33
C LEU A 133 11.75 1.71 -13.48
N GLU A 134 10.97 0.92 -14.20
CA GLU A 134 10.03 1.44 -15.20
C GLU A 134 8.72 1.83 -14.53
N TYR A 135 8.18 2.97 -14.93
CA TYR A 135 6.96 3.54 -14.39
C TYR A 135 5.97 3.88 -15.50
N LYS A 136 4.69 3.86 -15.15
CA LYS A 136 3.58 4.41 -15.94
C LYS A 136 3.09 5.68 -15.26
N LEU A 137 3.14 6.78 -15.99
CA LEU A 137 2.57 8.05 -15.60
C LEU A 137 1.36 8.34 -16.48
N ILE A 138 0.22 8.63 -15.85
CA ILE A 138 -1.01 9.00 -16.54
C ILE A 138 -1.34 10.44 -16.16
N LEU A 139 -1.55 11.29 -17.18
CA LEU A 139 -1.97 12.67 -17.02
C LEU A 139 -3.35 12.86 -17.63
N TYR A 140 -4.11 13.84 -17.14
CA TYR A 140 -5.31 14.28 -17.84
C TYR A 140 -4.93 14.84 -19.21
N LYS A 141 -5.69 14.46 -20.25
CA LYS A 141 -5.38 14.78 -21.64
C LYS A 141 -5.15 16.28 -21.84
N ASN A 142 -4.11 16.63 -22.57
CA ASN A 142 -3.77 18.02 -22.90
C ASN A 142 -3.59 18.91 -21.65
N SER A 143 -3.21 18.31 -20.53
CA SER A 143 -2.90 19.01 -19.30
C SER A 143 -1.57 18.51 -18.74
N LYS A 144 -1.07 19.21 -17.73
CA LYS A 144 0.08 18.79 -16.94
C LYS A 144 -0.33 18.21 -15.58
N VAL A 145 -1.62 17.91 -15.39
CA VAL A 145 -2.16 17.45 -14.11
C VAL A 145 -2.04 15.92 -14.02
N VAL A 146 -1.35 15.46 -12.97
CA VAL A 146 -1.14 14.03 -12.72
C VAL A 146 -2.45 13.35 -12.31
N HIS A 147 -2.84 12.34 -13.08
CA HIS A 147 -3.94 11.44 -12.73
C HIS A 147 -3.45 10.30 -11.82
N THR A 148 -2.44 9.55 -12.25
CA THR A 148 -1.81 8.50 -11.42
C THR A 148 -0.38 8.21 -11.87
N LEU A 149 0.38 7.56 -10.99
CA LEU A 149 1.76 7.11 -11.20
C LEU A 149 1.92 5.75 -10.52
N PHE A 150 2.48 4.77 -11.22
CA PHE A 150 2.73 3.45 -10.64
C PHE A 150 3.87 2.71 -11.35
N VAL A 151 4.48 1.75 -10.66
CA VAL A 151 5.54 0.90 -11.24
C VAL A 151 4.94 0.07 -12.38
N ASN A 152 5.58 0.15 -13.54
CA ASN A 152 5.25 -0.68 -14.69
C ASN A 152 5.96 -2.03 -14.53
N GLY A 153 5.25 -3.02 -13.97
CA GLY A 153 5.85 -4.32 -13.77
C GLY A 153 4.84 -5.42 -13.56
N ASN A 154 4.73 -6.34 -14.52
CA ASN A 154 3.96 -7.56 -14.36
C ASN A 154 4.50 -8.44 -13.21
N LYS A 155 5.81 -8.35 -12.93
CA LYS A 155 6.49 -9.12 -11.88
C LYS A 155 6.23 -8.61 -10.45
N LYS A 156 5.65 -7.41 -10.28
CA LYS A 156 5.31 -6.81 -8.97
C LYS A 156 6.40 -7.01 -7.89
N PRO A 157 7.63 -6.54 -8.14
CA PRO A 157 8.81 -6.95 -7.37
C PRO A 157 8.77 -6.58 -5.87
N PHE A 158 7.99 -5.56 -5.50
CA PHE A 158 7.87 -5.08 -4.13
C PHE A 158 6.55 -5.47 -3.46
N ASN A 159 5.72 -6.27 -4.13
CA ASN A 159 4.48 -6.75 -3.56
C ASN A 159 4.75 -7.99 -2.70
N LYS A 160 4.09 -8.08 -1.55
CA LYS A 160 4.00 -9.35 -0.84
C LYS A 160 3.32 -10.39 -1.74
N LYS A 161 3.81 -11.63 -1.70
CA LYS A 161 3.18 -12.75 -2.41
C LYS A 161 1.78 -12.96 -1.82
N LYS A 162 0.75 -12.93 -2.66
CA LYS A 162 -0.62 -13.12 -2.22
C LYS A 162 -0.93 -14.63 -2.18
N ILE A 163 -1.11 -15.18 -0.99
CA ILE A 163 -1.42 -16.61 -0.80
C ILE A 163 -2.86 -16.78 -0.33
N LEU A 164 -3.32 -15.87 0.53
CA LEU A 164 -4.68 -15.83 1.02
C LEU A 164 -5.49 -14.78 0.27
N ASN A 165 -6.79 -15.06 0.16
CA ASN A 165 -7.76 -14.06 -0.27
C ASN A 165 -8.38 -13.34 0.93
N LEU A 166 -7.53 -12.97 1.88
CA LEU A 166 -7.89 -12.30 3.13
C LEU A 166 -6.94 -11.13 3.38
N ARG A 167 -7.44 -10.08 4.02
CA ARG A 167 -6.64 -8.90 4.39
C ARG A 167 -6.05 -9.09 5.77
N GLN A 168 -4.74 -8.93 5.92
CA GLN A 168 -4.10 -8.82 7.23
C GLN A 168 -4.44 -7.47 7.90
N GLY A 169 -4.88 -7.50 9.15
CA GLY A 169 -5.02 -6.34 10.02
C GLY A 169 -3.68 -5.81 10.54
N PHE A 170 -3.75 -4.73 11.30
CA PHE A 170 -2.58 -4.23 12.03
C PHE A 170 -2.30 -5.11 13.25
N VAL A 171 -1.02 -5.23 13.57
CA VAL A 171 -0.59 -5.88 14.81
C VAL A 171 -0.96 -4.98 15.99
N SER A 172 -1.55 -5.59 17.00
CA SER A 172 -1.76 -5.01 18.32
C SER A 172 -0.96 -5.79 19.36
N SER A 173 -0.69 -5.16 20.51
CA SER A 173 0.05 -5.77 21.61
C SER A 173 -0.65 -5.54 22.95
N SER A 174 -0.42 -6.45 23.89
CA SER A 174 -0.88 -6.36 25.28
C SER A 174 0.09 -7.09 26.20
N HIS A 175 0.35 -6.57 27.39
CA HIS A 175 1.26 -7.19 28.35
C HIS A 175 0.50 -7.61 29.62
N ASP A 176 0.55 -8.90 29.94
CA ASP A 176 0.22 -9.42 31.26
C ASP A 176 1.47 -9.40 32.15
N LEU A 177 1.59 -8.35 32.97
CA LEU A 177 2.73 -8.13 33.86
C LEU A 177 2.83 -9.16 34.98
N MET A 178 1.71 -9.76 35.41
CA MET A 178 1.71 -10.71 36.51
C MET A 178 2.36 -12.03 36.08
N ASN A 179 2.07 -12.44 34.86
CA ASN A 179 2.59 -13.69 34.28
C ASN A 179 3.84 -13.46 33.40
N CYS A 180 4.28 -12.20 33.26
CA CYS A 180 5.35 -11.78 32.34
C CYS A 180 5.13 -12.31 30.92
N ILE A 181 3.93 -12.06 30.38
CA ILE A 181 3.53 -12.50 29.04
C ILE A 181 3.21 -11.30 28.16
N GLN A 182 4.07 -11.03 27.20
CA GLN A 182 3.80 -10.09 26.12
C GLN A 182 3.06 -10.82 24.98
N THR A 183 1.85 -10.38 24.68
CA THR A 183 1.04 -10.93 23.57
C THR A 183 1.01 -9.94 22.40
N PHE A 184 1.19 -10.45 21.19
CA PHE A 184 0.91 -9.75 19.93
C PHE A 184 -0.19 -10.47 19.19
N ASN A 185 -1.06 -9.72 18.53
CA ASN A 185 -2.10 -10.33 17.72
C ASN A 185 -2.47 -9.49 16.50
N PHE A 186 -2.87 -10.17 15.43
CA PHE A 186 -3.44 -9.56 14.22
C PHE A 186 -4.41 -10.55 13.59
N SER A 187 -5.40 -10.03 12.86
CA SER A 187 -6.45 -10.85 12.23
C SER A 187 -6.36 -10.84 10.71
N TYR A 188 -6.92 -11.87 10.08
CA TYR A 188 -7.18 -11.94 8.65
C TYR A 188 -8.67 -11.79 8.39
N PHE A 189 -9.02 -10.79 7.58
CA PHE A 189 -10.39 -10.37 7.31
C PHE A 189 -10.84 -10.75 5.90
N ASN A 190 -12.11 -11.11 5.74
CA ASN A 190 -12.74 -11.28 4.43
C ASN A 190 -13.18 -9.92 3.83
N SER A 191 -13.93 -9.96 2.72
CA SER A 191 -14.46 -8.76 2.04
C SER A 191 -15.52 -8.00 2.84
N GLU A 192 -16.11 -8.63 3.85
CA GLU A 192 -17.12 -8.06 4.75
C GLU A 192 -16.49 -7.56 6.07
N ASP A 193 -15.16 -7.48 6.13
CA ASP A 193 -14.38 -7.13 7.33
C ASP A 193 -14.65 -8.05 8.54
N ILE A 194 -15.04 -9.30 8.28
CA ILE A 194 -15.20 -10.34 9.31
C ILE A 194 -13.84 -11.02 9.55
N PRO A 195 -13.35 -11.10 10.81
CA PRO A 195 -12.09 -11.76 11.12
C PRO A 195 -12.27 -13.28 11.11
N LEU A 196 -11.76 -13.97 10.09
CA LEU A 196 -11.86 -15.44 9.98
C LEU A 196 -10.71 -16.17 10.68
N PHE A 197 -9.56 -15.52 10.80
CA PHE A 197 -8.41 -16.04 11.54
C PHE A 197 -7.79 -14.94 12.38
N LYS A 198 -7.32 -15.30 13.58
CA LYS A 198 -6.54 -14.41 14.44
C LYS A 198 -5.22 -15.10 14.79
N VAL A 199 -4.12 -14.46 14.45
CA VAL A 199 -2.78 -14.91 14.84
C VAL A 199 -2.50 -14.35 16.22
N ILE A 200 -2.03 -15.22 17.12
CA ILE A 200 -1.69 -14.87 18.49
C ILE A 200 -0.25 -15.33 18.73
N ILE A 201 0.59 -14.40 19.15
CA ILE A 201 2.01 -14.64 19.45
C ILE A 201 2.20 -14.28 20.91
N ARG A 202 2.67 -15.23 21.72
CA ARG A 202 2.96 -15.03 23.13
C ARG A 202 4.45 -15.15 23.36
N ILE A 203 5.06 -14.08 23.87
CA ILE A 203 6.41 -14.11 24.41
C ILE A 203 6.27 -14.37 25.91
N LEU A 204 6.76 -15.53 26.35
CA LEU A 204 6.89 -15.91 27.74
C LEU A 204 8.27 -15.45 28.20
N GLU A 205 8.33 -14.29 28.85
CA GLU A 205 9.60 -13.58 29.10
C GLU A 205 10.52 -14.37 30.02
N VAL A 206 9.97 -14.97 31.07
CA VAL A 206 10.71 -15.81 32.04
C VAL A 206 11.28 -17.06 31.37
N GLU A 207 10.48 -17.73 30.52
CA GLU A 207 10.90 -18.94 29.81
C GLU A 207 11.78 -18.64 28.59
N LYS A 208 11.88 -17.37 28.18
CA LYS A 208 12.49 -16.91 26.92
C LYS A 208 11.94 -17.66 25.71
N LYS A 209 10.62 -17.82 25.64
CA LYS A 209 9.94 -18.56 24.56
C LYS A 209 8.94 -17.71 23.82
N GLU A 210 8.90 -17.86 22.50
CA GLU A 210 7.89 -17.28 21.62
C GLU A 210 6.99 -18.40 21.07
N LYS A 211 5.72 -18.39 21.47
CA LYS A 211 4.71 -19.37 21.03
C LYS A 211 3.72 -18.73 20.07
N TRP A 212 3.49 -19.39 18.94
CA TRP A 212 2.57 -18.96 17.90
C TRP A 212 1.33 -19.83 17.89
N TYR A 213 0.18 -19.17 17.76
CA TYR A 213 -1.13 -19.80 17.66
C TYR A 213 -1.93 -19.17 16.53
N ILE A 214 -2.85 -19.96 15.96
CA ILE A 214 -3.90 -19.48 15.07
C ILE A 214 -5.23 -19.80 15.74
N GLN A 215 -6.01 -18.78 16.05
CA GLN A 215 -7.41 -18.89 16.38
C GLN A 215 -8.23 -18.87 15.08
N ILE A 216 -9.10 -19.85 14.95
CA ILE A 216 -10.06 -20.01 13.88
C ILE A 216 -11.39 -19.44 14.35
N ASN A 217 -12.03 -18.63 13.50
CA ASN A 217 -13.35 -18.09 13.76
C ASN A 217 -14.38 -18.65 12.78
N LEU A 218 -15.65 -18.64 13.19
CA LEU A 218 -16.79 -18.91 12.32
C LEU A 218 -17.02 -17.74 11.34
N ASN A 219 -17.95 -17.93 10.39
CA ASN A 219 -18.26 -16.93 9.37
C ASN A 219 -18.89 -15.64 9.91
N ASP A 220 -19.32 -15.62 11.18
CA ASP A 220 -19.79 -14.43 11.88
C ASP A 220 -18.68 -13.75 12.71
N GLY A 221 -17.46 -14.29 12.66
CA GLY A 221 -16.30 -13.80 13.41
C GLY A 221 -16.17 -14.34 14.84
N THR A 222 -17.09 -15.19 15.30
CA THR A 222 -17.03 -15.78 16.64
C THR A 222 -15.87 -16.79 16.75
N PRO A 223 -15.09 -16.78 17.85
CA PRO A 223 -14.01 -17.76 18.05
C PRO A 223 -14.55 -19.20 18.10
N HIS A 224 -13.96 -20.11 17.31
CA HIS A 224 -14.32 -21.53 17.32
C HIS A 224 -13.27 -22.35 18.09
N PHE A 225 -12.01 -22.36 17.64
CA PHE A 225 -10.92 -23.05 18.33
C PHE A 225 -9.58 -22.37 18.05
N THR A 226 -8.56 -22.72 18.85
CA THR A 226 -7.19 -22.22 18.68
C THR A 226 -6.22 -23.39 18.55
N THR A 227 -5.36 -23.35 17.55
CA THR A 227 -4.30 -24.34 17.35
C THR A 227 -2.93 -23.73 17.60
N PHE A 228 -2.06 -24.51 18.22
CA PHE A 228 -0.63 -24.20 18.29
C PHE A 228 0.02 -24.39 16.91
N VAL A 229 0.99 -23.53 16.59
CA VAL A 229 1.67 -23.51 15.30
C VAL A 229 3.15 -23.82 15.45
N LYS A 230 3.84 -23.10 16.34
CA LYS A 230 5.27 -23.27 16.58
C LYS A 230 5.70 -22.62 17.89
N GLU A 231 6.85 -23.06 18.38
CA GLU A 231 7.59 -22.47 19.50
C GLU A 231 9.01 -22.15 19.03
N LEU A 232 9.54 -21.02 19.48
CA LEU A 232 10.90 -20.57 19.22
C LEU A 232 11.54 -20.13 20.54
N LEU A 233 12.85 -20.29 20.65
CA LEU A 233 13.62 -19.64 21.71
C LEU A 233 13.79 -18.16 21.35
N CYS A 234 13.57 -17.27 22.32
CA CYS A 234 13.71 -15.83 22.18
C CYS A 234 14.96 -15.39 22.94
N GLU A 235 16.10 -15.33 22.23
CA GLU A 235 17.39 -15.00 22.83
C GLU A 235 17.55 -13.51 23.13
N HIS A 236 16.79 -12.66 22.43
CA HIS A 236 16.86 -11.20 22.56
C HIS A 236 15.48 -10.58 22.65
N GLU A 237 15.31 -9.71 23.66
CA GLU A 237 14.13 -8.86 23.77
C GLU A 237 14.20 -7.73 22.74
N MET A 238 13.27 -7.77 21.80
CA MET A 238 13.03 -6.66 20.89
C MET A 238 12.00 -5.72 21.52
N PRO A 239 12.17 -4.39 21.47
CA PRO A 239 11.15 -3.48 21.96
C PRO A 239 9.81 -3.75 21.26
N VAL A 240 8.71 -3.68 22.01
CA VAL A 240 7.36 -4.02 21.55
C VAL A 240 7.01 -3.33 20.22
N THR A 241 7.34 -2.04 20.08
CA THR A 241 7.09 -1.25 18.88
C THR A 241 7.85 -1.78 17.65
N PHE A 242 9.10 -2.18 17.82
CA PHE A 242 9.89 -2.79 16.75
C PHE A 242 9.35 -4.17 16.37
N LYS A 243 8.92 -4.97 17.35
CA LYS A 243 8.31 -6.28 17.08
C LYS A 243 6.99 -6.14 16.33
N MET A 244 6.14 -5.18 16.71
CA MET A 244 4.91 -4.86 15.98
C MET A 244 5.22 -4.48 14.54
N PHE A 245 6.15 -3.54 14.32
CA PHE A 245 6.58 -3.12 12.98
C PHE A 245 7.13 -4.30 12.16
N GLN A 246 7.96 -5.15 12.78
CA GLN A 246 8.49 -6.34 12.13
C GLN A 246 7.37 -7.27 11.66
N LEU A 247 6.43 -7.63 12.53
CA LEU A 247 5.30 -8.52 12.22
C LEU A 247 4.38 -7.95 11.13
N ASP A 248 4.26 -6.64 11.11
CA ASP A 248 3.50 -5.88 10.14
C ASP A 248 4.11 -6.00 8.72
N TYR A 249 5.43 -5.85 8.59
CA TYR A 249 6.08 -5.72 7.28
C TYR A 249 6.83 -6.97 6.80
N THR A 250 7.14 -7.91 7.69
CA THR A 250 7.87 -9.14 7.35
C THR A 250 7.04 -10.07 6.44
N ASP A 251 7.75 -10.91 5.67
CA ASP A 251 7.14 -11.99 4.90
C ASP A 251 6.72 -13.14 5.83
N ILE A 252 5.41 -13.27 6.03
CA ILE A 252 4.78 -14.34 6.83
C ILE A 252 4.09 -15.38 5.92
N THR A 253 4.53 -15.50 4.67
CA THR A 253 4.07 -16.50 3.69
C THR A 253 3.95 -17.92 4.26
N TRP A 254 4.89 -18.31 5.13
CA TRP A 254 4.87 -19.63 5.77
C TRP A 254 3.61 -19.85 6.62
N LEU A 255 3.17 -18.82 7.35
CA LEU A 255 1.97 -18.86 8.18
C LEU A 255 0.71 -18.83 7.31
N GLU A 256 0.72 -18.02 6.25
CA GLU A 256 -0.38 -17.96 5.30
C GLU A 256 -0.62 -19.29 4.59
N LYS A 257 0.44 -20.06 4.31
CA LYS A 257 0.31 -21.44 3.79
C LYS A 257 -0.39 -22.37 4.78
N ILE A 258 -0.10 -22.24 6.07
CA ILE A 258 -0.77 -23.03 7.12
C ILE A 258 -2.25 -22.66 7.19
N ILE A 259 -2.58 -21.36 7.22
CA ILE A 259 -3.96 -20.88 7.19
C ILE A 259 -4.70 -21.39 5.94
N LYS A 260 -4.04 -21.34 4.77
CA LYS A 260 -4.61 -21.86 3.53
C LYS A 260 -4.94 -23.34 3.64
N GLN A 261 -4.03 -24.16 4.16
CA GLN A 261 -4.28 -25.59 4.39
C GLN A 261 -5.44 -25.84 5.36
N ILE A 262 -5.55 -25.06 6.43
CA ILE A 262 -6.68 -25.14 7.37
C ILE A 262 -7.99 -24.82 6.65
N SER A 263 -8.01 -23.78 5.82
CA SER A 263 -9.21 -23.35 5.08
C SER A 263 -9.64 -24.35 4.00
N GLU A 264 -8.69 -24.96 3.28
CA GLU A 264 -8.98 -25.91 2.19
C GLU A 264 -9.47 -27.27 2.72
N LYS A 265 -9.02 -27.66 3.91
CA LYS A 265 -9.48 -28.87 4.58
C LYS A 265 -10.90 -28.79 5.14
N LYS A 266 -11.61 -27.65 4.98
CA LYS A 266 -13.01 -27.41 5.41
C LYS A 266 -13.36 -28.18 6.70
N TYR A 267 -12.64 -27.89 7.78
CA TYR A 267 -12.86 -28.43 9.13
C TYR A 267 -13.45 -29.85 9.20
N THR A 268 -12.73 -30.87 8.76
CA THR A 268 -12.98 -32.26 9.22
C THR A 268 -12.09 -32.58 10.41
N PHE A 269 -12.63 -32.38 11.62
CA PHE A 269 -12.29 -33.11 12.84
C PHE A 269 -13.54 -33.18 13.72
#